data_AF-A0A849EAL3-F1
#
_entry.id   AF-A0A849EAL3-F1
#
_cell.length_a   1.000
_cell.length_b   1.000
_cell.length_c   1.000
_cell.angle_alpha   90.00
_cell.angle_beta   90.00
_cell.angle_gamma   90.00
#
_symmetry.space_group_name_H-M   'P 1'
#
loop_
_entity.id
_entity.type
_entity.pdbx_description
1 polymer ?
#
loop_
_entity_poly.entity_id
_entity_poly.type
_entity_poly.pdbx_seq_one_letter_code
_entity_poly.pdbx_strand_id
1 'polypeptide(L)'
;MTTLTVLTILRLVHLTGLIMGFGGAVLADYTIFSHGVIRPVSDYTIFQTRLLSHIVSIGLCILWVSGFALIMVKLQLQPDFMQNPKVWAKIVVVAMLTINGILVHRYILPLVIRSQGRRLFDGVTVRQIAGLTFLGSVSLVSWSLPFVLGKAAGLNFITPMSSILAAYLALILVAWLGLFTFMSCVRSIQQLAAKQSAELDMTAKSWDEQIAALREGAVIDTRHGDDRVRDLAHFRN
;
A
#
# COMPACT_ATOMS: atom_id res chain seq x y z
N MET A 1 36.51 11.78 -25.87
CA MET A 1 35.22 12.30 -25.38
C MET A 1 35.50 13.51 -24.49
N THR A 2 34.73 14.60 -24.62
CA THR A 2 34.88 15.76 -23.73
C THR A 2 34.20 15.47 -22.38
N THR A 3 34.65 16.11 -21.30
CA THR A 3 34.08 15.93 -19.95
C THR A 3 32.58 16.25 -19.89
N LEU A 4 32.12 17.18 -20.74
CA LEU A 4 30.70 17.54 -20.90
C LEU A 4 29.86 16.39 -21.48
N THR A 5 30.41 15.63 -22.44
CA THR A 5 29.75 14.44 -23.00
C THR A 5 29.61 13.36 -21.92
N VAL A 6 30.67 13.11 -21.15
CA VAL A 6 30.66 12.12 -20.05
C VAL A 6 29.60 12.46 -19.00
N LEU A 7 29.55 13.71 -18.54
CA LEU A 7 28.54 14.17 -17.59
C LEU A 7 27.11 14.00 -18.10
N THR A 8 26.88 14.28 -19.38
CA THR A 8 25.56 14.13 -20.00
C THR A 8 25.13 12.67 -20.02
N ILE A 9 26.01 11.76 -20.46
CA ILE A 9 25.75 10.32 -20.46
C ILE A 9 25.44 9.82 -19.04
N LEU A 10 26.27 10.20 -18.05
CA LEU A 10 26.04 9.79 -16.66
C LEU A 10 24.71 10.31 -16.11
N ARG A 11 24.29 11.53 -16.45
CA ARG A 11 22.99 12.08 -16.05
C ARG A 11 21.84 11.30 -16.68
N LEU A 12 21.96 10.90 -17.95
CA LEU A 12 20.95 10.08 -18.63
C LEU A 12 20.83 8.71 -17.97
N VAL A 13 21.95 8.03 -17.72
CA VAL A 13 21.97 6.74 -17.00
C VAL A 13 21.35 6.87 -15.61
N HIS A 14 21.72 7.91 -14.87
CA HIS A 14 21.14 8.19 -13.55
C HIS A 14 19.64 8.44 -13.61
N LEU A 15 19.17 9.20 -14.61
CA LEU A 15 17.74 9.45 -14.84
C LEU A 15 16.99 8.17 -15.23
N THR A 16 17.59 7.29 -16.03
CA THR A 16 17.02 5.98 -16.34
C THR A 16 16.84 5.14 -15.07
N GLY A 17 17.84 5.10 -14.20
CA GLY A 17 17.73 4.44 -12.89
C GLY A 17 16.62 5.04 -12.04
N LEU A 18 16.49 6.38 -12.03
CA LEU A 18 15.41 7.08 -11.33
C LEU A 18 14.03 6.71 -11.86
N ILE A 19 13.82 6.74 -13.18
CA ILE A 19 12.53 6.44 -13.81
C ILE A 19 12.14 4.98 -13.60
N MET A 20 13.08 4.06 -13.78
CA MET A 20 12.86 2.63 -13.56
C MET A 20 12.50 2.33 -12.11
N GLY A 21 13.27 2.87 -11.16
CA GLY A 21 13.04 2.69 -9.74
C GLY A 21 11.75 3.36 -9.25
N PHE A 22 11.50 4.61 -9.65
CA PHE A 22 10.30 5.36 -9.26
C PHE A 22 9.03 4.73 -9.84
N GLY A 23 9.02 4.40 -11.13
CA GLY A 23 7.88 3.75 -11.77
C GLY A 23 7.59 2.38 -11.15
N GLY A 24 8.63 1.58 -10.90
CA GLY A 24 8.50 0.30 -10.21
C GLY A 24 7.92 0.44 -8.79
N ALA A 25 8.39 1.45 -8.04
CA ALA A 25 7.94 1.70 -6.67
C ALA A 25 6.49 2.16 -6.62
N VAL A 26 6.10 3.12 -7.47
CA VAL A 26 4.72 3.60 -7.56
C VAL A 26 3.76 2.46 -7.93
N LEU A 27 4.12 1.62 -8.90
CA LEU A 27 3.32 0.46 -9.26
C LEU A 27 3.25 -0.58 -8.14
N ALA A 28 4.34 -0.80 -7.40
CA ALA A 28 4.35 -1.71 -6.27
C ALA A 28 3.45 -1.20 -5.13
N ASP A 29 3.59 0.08 -4.78
CA ASP A 29 2.78 0.74 -3.75
C ASP A 29 1.29 0.72 -4.12
N TYR A 30 0.96 1.00 -5.38
CA TYR A 30 -0.41 0.88 -5.90
C TYR A 30 -0.95 -0.56 -5.81
N THR A 31 -0.12 -1.56 -6.17
CA THR A 31 -0.51 -2.97 -6.13
C THR A 31 -0.82 -3.41 -4.70
N ILE A 32 0.05 -3.05 -3.75
CA ILE A 32 -0.10 -3.31 -2.31
C ILE A 32 -1.36 -2.64 -1.78
N PHE A 33 -1.59 -1.37 -2.12
CA PHE A 33 -2.78 -0.63 -1.71
C PHE A 33 -4.07 -1.27 -2.25
N SER A 34 -4.13 -1.56 -3.55
CA SER A 34 -5.33 -2.09 -4.22
C SER A 34 -5.71 -3.47 -3.70
N HIS A 35 -4.73 -4.36 -3.51
CA HIS A 35 -4.96 -5.71 -2.97
C HIS A 35 -5.00 -5.75 -1.44
N GLY A 36 -4.65 -4.64 -0.78
CA GLY A 36 -4.89 -4.49 0.65
C GLY A 36 -6.32 -4.10 0.98
N VAL A 37 -6.92 -3.24 0.16
CA VAL A 37 -8.25 -2.69 0.44
C VAL A 37 -9.37 -3.39 -0.34
N ILE A 38 -9.16 -3.62 -1.63
CA ILE A 38 -10.26 -3.90 -2.57
C ILE A 38 -10.28 -5.40 -2.92
N ARG A 39 -9.14 -5.93 -3.38
CA ARG A 39 -9.06 -7.24 -4.04
C ARG A 39 -8.29 -8.26 -3.19
N PRO A 40 -8.66 -9.56 -3.21
CA PRO A 40 -7.84 -10.59 -2.60
C PRO A 40 -6.51 -10.75 -3.35
N VAL A 41 -5.47 -11.18 -2.65
CA VAL A 41 -4.16 -11.45 -3.24
C VAL A 41 -4.22 -12.70 -4.11
N SER A 42 -3.81 -12.57 -5.36
CA SER A 42 -3.69 -13.67 -6.34
C SER A 42 -2.24 -14.06 -6.59
N ASP A 43 -2.01 -15.18 -7.28
CA ASP A 43 -0.65 -15.59 -7.71
C ASP A 43 -0.01 -14.55 -8.63
N TYR A 44 -0.82 -13.93 -9.49
CA TYR A 44 -0.38 -12.83 -10.34
C TYR A 44 0.09 -11.62 -9.51
N THR A 45 -0.60 -11.30 -8.41
CA THR A 45 -0.20 -10.22 -7.49
C THR A 45 1.17 -10.51 -6.87
N ILE A 46 1.39 -11.75 -6.41
CA ILE A 46 2.69 -12.16 -5.81
C ILE A 46 3.81 -12.05 -6.84
N PHE A 47 3.59 -12.56 -8.06
CA PHE A 47 4.54 -12.45 -9.16
C PHE A 47 4.84 -10.99 -9.50
N GLN A 48 3.80 -10.17 -9.66
CA GLN A 48 3.93 -8.75 -10.00
C GLN A 48 4.70 -7.99 -8.91
N THR A 49 4.38 -8.19 -7.63
CA THR A 49 5.10 -7.54 -6.52
C THR A 49 6.57 -7.93 -6.49
N ARG A 50 6.91 -9.21 -6.72
CA ARG A 50 8.32 -9.65 -6.82
C ARG A 50 9.03 -8.99 -8.01
N LEU A 51 8.41 -9.00 -9.19
CA LEU A 51 8.98 -8.39 -10.39
C LEU A 51 9.24 -6.90 -10.19
N LEU A 52 8.26 -6.16 -9.69
CA LEU A 52 8.39 -4.72 -9.42
C LEU A 52 9.48 -4.45 -8.37
N SER A 53 9.55 -5.27 -7.31
CA SER A 53 10.60 -5.15 -6.31
C SER A 53 12.01 -5.37 -6.87
N HIS A 54 12.18 -6.31 -7.81
CA HIS A 54 13.44 -6.48 -8.56
C HIS A 54 13.75 -5.26 -9.44
N ILE A 55 12.77 -4.74 -10.18
CA ILE A 55 12.93 -3.54 -11.00
C ILE A 55 13.37 -2.34 -10.16
N VAL A 56 12.74 -2.14 -8.99
CA VAL A 56 13.12 -1.10 -8.03
C VAL A 56 14.55 -1.28 -7.55
N SER A 57 14.95 -2.52 -7.24
CA SER A 57 16.30 -2.83 -6.76
C SER A 57 17.37 -2.57 -7.83
N ILE A 58 17.07 -2.89 -9.10
CA ILE A 58 17.95 -2.58 -10.24
C ILE A 58 18.05 -1.05 -10.43
N GLY A 59 16.91 -0.34 -10.42
CA GLY A 59 16.90 1.12 -10.53
C GLY A 59 17.72 1.80 -9.43
N LEU A 60 17.60 1.32 -8.19
CA LEU A 60 18.38 1.80 -7.05
C LEU A 60 19.88 1.50 -7.19
N CYS A 61 20.25 0.33 -7.72
CA CYS A 61 21.64 0.00 -8.03
C CYS A 61 22.22 0.98 -9.08
N ILE A 62 21.47 1.22 -10.15
CA ILE A 62 21.86 2.20 -11.18
C ILE A 62 22.02 3.59 -10.56
N LEU A 63 21.10 4.03 -9.69
CA LEU A 63 21.18 5.32 -9.00
C LEU A 63 22.45 5.47 -8.16
N TRP A 64 22.81 4.45 -7.38
CA TRP A 64 24.02 4.46 -6.57
C TRP A 64 25.28 4.53 -7.44
N VAL A 65 25.42 3.60 -8.40
CA VAL A 65 26.61 3.53 -9.26
C VAL A 65 26.79 4.81 -10.07
N SER A 66 25.74 5.26 -10.76
CA SER A 66 25.79 6.49 -11.55
C SER A 66 25.90 7.75 -10.70
N GLY A 67 25.31 7.76 -9.49
CA GLY A 67 25.41 8.86 -8.54
C GLY A 67 26.83 9.06 -8.03
N PHE A 68 27.50 7.97 -7.64
CA PHE A 68 28.92 8.01 -7.27
C PHE A 68 29.80 8.47 -8.44
N ALA A 69 29.58 7.93 -9.64
CA ALA A 69 30.31 8.37 -10.82
C ALA A 69 30.12 9.87 -11.12
N LEU A 70 28.89 10.39 -10.99
CA LEU A 70 28.60 11.82 -11.13
C LEU A 70 29.34 12.67 -10.09
N ILE A 71 29.41 12.22 -8.84
CA ILE A 71 30.14 12.92 -7.78
C ILE A 71 31.63 12.97 -8.11
N MET A 72 32.23 11.85 -8.51
CA MET A 72 33.66 11.77 -8.85
C MET A 72 34.04 12.71 -9.99
N VAL A 73 33.29 12.71 -11.10
CA VAL A 73 33.55 13.61 -12.24
C VAL A 73 33.35 15.07 -11.84
N LYS A 74 32.34 15.38 -11.02
CA LYS A 74 32.09 16.76 -10.58
C LYS A 74 33.13 17.29 -9.61
N LEU A 75 33.66 16.44 -8.72
CA LEU A 75 34.75 16.81 -7.81
C LEU A 75 36.02 17.23 -8.56
N GLN A 76 36.32 16.58 -9.69
CA GLN A 76 37.46 16.95 -10.54
C GLN A 76 37.27 18.30 -11.24
N LEU A 77 36.02 18.67 -11.54
CA LEU A 77 35.68 19.94 -12.19
C LEU A 77 35.51 21.10 -11.21
N GLN A 78 35.00 20.82 -10.02
CA GLN A 78 34.71 21.78 -8.97
C GLN A 78 35.00 21.12 -7.61
N PRO A 79 36.18 21.36 -7.01
CA PRO A 79 36.56 20.77 -5.72
C PRO A 79 35.55 21.04 -4.60
N ASP A 80 34.92 22.21 -4.61
CA ASP A 80 33.91 22.62 -3.61
C ASP A 80 32.53 21.96 -3.84
N PHE A 81 32.38 21.07 -4.82
CA PHE A 81 31.10 20.44 -5.14
C PHE A 81 30.46 19.72 -3.94
N MET A 82 31.28 19.08 -3.09
CA MET A 82 30.80 18.38 -1.89
C MET A 82 30.46 19.32 -0.73
N GLN A 83 30.82 20.61 -0.81
CA GLN A 83 30.35 21.62 0.16
C GLN A 83 28.89 22.01 -0.09
N ASN A 84 28.31 21.64 -1.24
CA ASN A 84 26.90 21.91 -1.52
C ASN A 84 25.99 21.03 -0.63
N PRO A 85 25.24 21.62 0.33
CA PRO A 85 24.42 20.84 1.27
C PRO A 85 23.35 19.99 0.58
N LYS A 86 22.92 20.40 -0.62
CA LYS A 86 21.96 19.69 -1.46
C LYS A 86 22.47 18.32 -1.93
N VAL A 87 23.78 18.16 -2.13
CA VAL A 87 24.37 16.87 -2.56
C VAL A 87 24.23 15.85 -1.44
N TRP A 88 24.56 16.24 -0.21
CA TRP A 88 24.38 15.41 0.98
C TRP A 88 22.92 15.05 1.24
N ALA A 89 22.00 16.02 1.08
CA ALA A 89 20.57 15.73 1.19
C ALA A 89 20.13 14.64 0.21
N LYS A 90 20.60 14.66 -1.05
CA LYS A 90 20.29 13.60 -2.02
C LYS A 90 20.85 12.25 -1.60
N ILE A 91 22.09 12.19 -1.10
CA ILE A 91 22.71 10.95 -0.62
C ILE A 91 21.90 10.36 0.53
N VAL A 92 21.50 11.18 1.50
CA VAL A 92 20.67 10.74 2.63
C VAL A 92 19.32 10.19 2.13
N VAL A 93 18.67 10.84 1.18
CA VAL A 93 17.40 10.35 0.62
C VAL A 93 17.59 9.01 -0.11
N VAL A 94 18.67 8.83 -0.89
CA VAL A 94 18.96 7.56 -1.57
C VAL A 94 19.33 6.45 -0.57
N ALA A 95 20.03 6.79 0.52
CA ALA A 95 20.25 5.85 1.63
C ALA A 95 18.92 5.43 2.28
N MET A 96 18.00 6.38 2.48
CA MET A 96 16.68 6.08 3.03
C MET A 96 15.83 5.22 2.07
N LEU A 97 15.93 5.42 0.76
CA LEU A 97 15.37 4.51 -0.26
C LEU A 97 15.93 3.10 -0.14
N THR A 98 17.22 2.98 0.14
CA THR A 98 17.89 1.67 0.30
C THR A 98 17.36 0.95 1.54
N ILE A 99 17.26 1.65 2.66
CA ILE A 99 16.67 1.12 3.90
C ILE A 99 15.21 0.72 3.64
N ASN A 100 14.42 1.59 3.02
CA ASN A 100 13.03 1.30 2.69
C ASN A 100 12.89 0.06 1.80
N GLY A 101 13.71 -0.07 0.75
CA GLY A 101 13.73 -1.25 -0.12
C GLY A 101 14.03 -2.54 0.64
N ILE A 102 14.99 -2.52 1.56
CA ILE A 102 15.30 -3.67 2.44
C ILE A 102 14.09 -4.02 3.32
N LEU A 103 13.43 -3.02 3.91
CA LEU A 103 12.24 -3.23 4.73
C LEU A 103 11.07 -3.80 3.91
N VAL A 104 10.88 -3.35 2.67
CA VAL A 104 9.87 -3.89 1.75
C VAL A 104 10.14 -5.37 1.46
N HIS A 105 11.37 -5.73 1.11
CA HIS A 105 11.77 -7.14 0.91
C HIS A 105 11.58 -8.00 2.17
N ARG A 106 11.89 -7.44 3.34
CA ARG A 106 11.87 -8.20 4.60
C ARG A 106 10.47 -8.36 5.19
N TYR A 107 9.59 -7.38 5.04
CA TYR A 107 8.30 -7.34 5.72
C TYR A 107 7.11 -7.40 4.76
N ILE A 108 7.13 -6.61 3.68
CA ILE A 108 5.98 -6.48 2.77
C ILE A 108 5.86 -7.71 1.87
N LEU A 109 6.95 -8.15 1.23
CA LEU A 109 6.90 -9.30 0.34
C LEU A 109 6.42 -10.58 1.06
N PRO A 110 6.94 -10.94 2.24
CA PRO A 110 6.42 -12.07 3.00
C PRO A 110 4.96 -11.92 3.42
N LEU A 111 4.52 -10.69 3.73
CA LEU A 111 3.13 -10.42 4.05
C LEU A 111 2.23 -10.68 2.83
N VAL A 112 2.59 -10.18 1.65
CA VAL A 112 1.84 -10.42 0.40
C VAL A 112 1.72 -11.91 0.10
N ILE A 113 2.79 -12.68 0.26
CA ILE A 113 2.78 -14.13 0.05
C ILE A 113 1.86 -14.83 1.05
N ARG A 114 1.90 -14.45 2.33
CA ARG A 114 1.06 -15.05 3.38
C ARG A 114 -0.42 -14.72 3.25
N SER A 115 -0.75 -13.61 2.58
CA SER A 115 -2.13 -13.17 2.36
C SER A 115 -2.78 -13.76 1.11
N GLN A 116 -2.18 -14.76 0.46
CA GLN A 116 -2.75 -15.43 -0.72
C GLN A 116 -4.20 -15.89 -0.45
N GLY A 117 -5.12 -15.52 -1.35
CA GLY A 117 -6.56 -15.82 -1.22
C GLY A 117 -7.33 -14.93 -0.24
N ARG A 118 -6.68 -14.00 0.46
CA ARG A 118 -7.31 -13.01 1.37
C ARG A 118 -6.89 -11.60 0.96
N ARG A 119 -7.53 -10.56 1.50
CA ARG A 119 -7.00 -9.19 1.31
C ARG A 119 -5.76 -9.03 2.17
N LEU A 120 -4.81 -8.20 1.72
CA LEU A 120 -3.57 -7.97 2.46
C LEU A 120 -3.83 -7.40 3.86
N PHE A 121 -4.92 -6.64 4.01
CA PHE A 121 -5.28 -5.99 5.26
C PHE A 121 -6.34 -6.73 6.09
N ASP A 122 -6.71 -7.96 5.72
CA ASP A 122 -7.61 -8.77 6.55
C ASP A 122 -6.86 -9.24 7.81
N GLY A 123 -7.42 -8.95 8.99
CA GLY A 123 -6.87 -9.41 10.28
C GLY A 123 -5.60 -8.69 10.77
N VAL A 124 -5.12 -7.66 10.05
CA VAL A 124 -4.01 -6.82 10.56
C VAL A 124 -4.48 -5.84 11.61
N THR A 125 -3.61 -5.56 12.56
CA THR A 125 -3.81 -4.56 13.63
C THR A 125 -3.67 -3.13 13.09
N VAL A 126 -4.22 -2.14 13.80
CA VAL A 126 -4.05 -0.72 13.46
C VAL A 126 -2.58 -0.32 13.44
N ARG A 127 -1.76 -0.88 14.34
CA ARG A 127 -0.30 -0.68 14.37
C ARG A 127 0.37 -1.20 13.09
N GLN A 128 -0.06 -2.35 12.57
CA GLN A 128 0.46 -2.87 11.30
C GLN A 128 0.05 -1.98 10.13
N ILE A 129 -1.20 -1.52 10.06
CA ILE A 129 -1.63 -0.56 9.04
C ILE A 129 -0.78 0.71 9.09
N ALA A 130 -0.56 1.27 10.28
CA ALA A 130 0.30 2.44 10.47
C ALA A 130 1.72 2.21 9.95
N GLY A 131 2.31 1.04 10.19
CA GLY A 131 3.64 0.69 9.68
C GLY A 131 3.67 0.50 8.15
N LEU A 132 2.66 -0.14 7.58
CA LEU A 132 2.54 -0.36 6.13
C LEU A 132 2.34 0.97 5.39
N THR A 133 1.47 1.84 5.88
CA THR A 133 1.28 3.18 5.30
C THR A 133 2.52 4.03 5.49
N PHE A 134 3.24 3.92 6.61
CA PHE A 134 4.50 4.64 6.80
C PHE A 134 5.56 4.24 5.77
N LEU A 135 5.74 2.93 5.55
CA LEU A 135 6.67 2.42 4.54
C LEU A 135 6.30 2.88 3.13
N GLY A 136 5.01 2.88 2.79
CA GLY A 136 4.52 3.40 1.51
C GLY A 136 4.72 4.92 1.35
N SER A 137 4.50 5.70 2.42
CA SER A 137 4.74 7.15 2.39
C SER A 137 6.22 7.49 2.26
N VAL A 138 7.10 6.77 2.95
CA VAL A 138 8.56 6.90 2.78
C VAL A 138 8.94 6.58 1.33
N SER A 139 8.42 5.49 0.75
CA SER A 139 8.65 5.13 -0.66
C SER A 139 8.25 6.29 -1.60
N LEU A 140 6.99 6.73 -1.54
CA LEU A 140 6.45 7.77 -2.42
C LEU A 140 7.25 9.08 -2.36
N VAL A 141 7.53 9.57 -1.16
CA VAL A 141 8.24 10.85 -0.97
C VAL A 141 9.72 10.74 -1.35
N SER A 142 10.38 9.63 -1.00
CA SER A 142 11.82 9.45 -1.23
C SER A 142 12.18 9.27 -2.69
N TRP A 143 11.26 8.75 -3.51
CA TRP A 143 11.45 8.73 -4.96
C TRP A 143 11.12 10.08 -5.63
N SER A 144 10.12 10.80 -5.11
CA SER A 144 9.67 12.07 -5.69
C SER A 144 10.63 13.23 -5.41
N LEU A 145 11.19 13.29 -4.20
CA LEU A 145 12.00 14.44 -3.77
C LEU A 145 13.31 14.59 -4.58
N PRO A 146 14.12 13.54 -4.85
CA PRO A 146 15.32 13.66 -5.67
C PRO A 146 15.04 14.15 -7.09
N PHE A 147 13.90 13.78 -7.67
CA PHE A 147 13.44 14.27 -8.97
C PHE A 147 13.24 15.79 -8.95
N VAL A 148 12.51 16.30 -7.94
CA VAL A 148 12.26 17.74 -7.77
C VAL A 148 13.58 18.49 -7.48
N LEU A 149 14.40 17.99 -6.56
CA LEU A 149 15.72 18.54 -6.25
C LEU A 149 16.68 18.49 -7.45
N GLY A 150 16.46 17.59 -8.40
CA GLY A 150 17.17 17.54 -9.67
C GLY A 150 17.02 18.84 -10.46
N LYS A 151 15.81 19.41 -10.51
CA LYS A 151 15.48 20.62 -11.29
C LYS A 151 15.65 21.93 -10.53
N ALA A 152 15.64 21.90 -9.20
CA ALA A 152 15.72 23.09 -8.35
C ALA A 152 17.15 23.69 -8.27
N ALA A 153 17.69 24.22 -9.36
CA ALA A 153 19.04 24.79 -9.42
C ALA A 153 19.23 25.97 -8.44
N GLY A 154 18.18 26.76 -8.19
CA GLY A 154 18.20 27.90 -7.26
C GLY A 154 18.41 27.55 -5.78
N LEU A 155 18.43 26.26 -5.41
CA LEU A 155 18.72 25.82 -4.04
C LEU A 155 20.21 25.48 -3.83
N ASN A 156 21.02 25.47 -4.89
CA ASN A 156 22.42 25.09 -4.79
C ASN A 156 23.17 26.11 -3.92
N PHE A 157 23.92 25.62 -2.92
CA PHE A 157 24.74 26.42 -1.99
C PHE A 157 23.99 27.45 -1.10
N ILE A 158 22.71 27.71 -1.34
CA ILE A 158 21.90 28.66 -0.58
C ILE A 158 21.14 27.96 0.55
N THR A 159 20.53 26.81 0.25
CA THR A 159 19.63 26.15 1.20
C THR A 159 20.42 25.18 2.08
N PRO A 160 20.33 25.31 3.42
CA PRO A 160 20.92 24.35 4.34
C PRO A 160 20.36 22.94 4.14
N MET A 161 21.20 21.92 4.36
CA MET A 161 20.79 20.52 4.30
C MET A 161 19.65 20.22 5.29
N SER A 162 19.70 20.81 6.47
CA SER A 162 18.68 20.66 7.52
C SER A 162 17.30 21.10 7.04
N SER A 163 17.20 22.21 6.31
CA SER A 163 15.91 22.68 5.76
C SER A 163 15.35 21.72 4.71
N ILE A 164 16.21 21.14 3.86
CA ILE A 164 15.79 20.15 2.86
C ILE A 164 15.31 18.87 3.54
N LEU A 165 16.05 18.39 4.55
CA LEU A 165 15.67 17.19 5.29
C LEU A 165 14.43 17.41 6.18
N ALA A 166 14.26 18.61 6.75
CA ALA A 166 13.04 18.97 7.48
C ALA A 166 11.82 18.95 6.56
N ALA A 167 11.93 19.52 5.36
CA ALA A 167 10.87 19.46 4.35
C ALA A 167 10.59 18.01 3.91
N TYR A 168 11.63 17.20 3.73
CA TYR A 168 11.49 15.77 3.43
C TYR A 168 10.71 15.02 4.52
N LEU A 169 11.07 15.20 5.79
CA LEU A 169 10.38 14.58 6.92
C LEU A 169 8.94 15.10 7.07
N ALA A 170 8.71 16.39 6.86
CA ALA A 170 7.37 16.96 6.88
C ALA A 170 6.48 16.38 5.77
N LEU A 171 7.01 16.20 4.56
CA LEU A 171 6.31 15.57 3.45
C LEU A 171 5.98 14.10 3.75
N ILE A 172 6.91 13.35 4.35
CA ILE A 172 6.63 11.98 4.81
C ILE A 172 5.52 11.98 5.84
N LEU A 173 5.58 12.87 6.83
CA LEU A 173 4.59 12.95 7.90
C LEU A 173 3.19 13.25 7.34
N VAL A 174 3.08 14.25 6.45
CA VAL A 174 1.80 14.61 5.82
C VAL A 174 1.27 13.45 4.97
N ALA A 175 2.11 12.84 4.13
CA ALA A 175 1.72 11.70 3.31
C ALA A 175 1.28 10.50 4.17
N TRP A 176 1.98 10.25 5.28
CA TRP A 176 1.67 9.17 6.20
C TRP A 176 0.35 9.40 6.94
N LEU A 177 0.14 10.60 7.51
CA LEU A 177 -1.11 10.94 8.18
C LEU A 177 -2.28 10.85 7.20
N GLY A 178 -2.13 11.37 5.98
CA GLY A 178 -3.16 11.26 4.94
C GLY A 178 -3.48 9.82 4.58
N LEU A 179 -2.47 8.98 4.33
CA LEU A 179 -2.69 7.59 3.94
C LEU A 179 -3.21 6.75 5.12
N PHE A 180 -2.73 6.99 6.33
CA PHE A 180 -3.16 6.30 7.54
C PHE A 180 -4.62 6.62 7.91
N THR A 181 -5.00 7.90 7.86
CA THR A 181 -6.39 8.33 8.11
C THR A 181 -7.33 7.76 7.04
N PHE A 182 -6.94 7.84 5.77
CA PHE A 182 -7.69 7.23 4.66
C PHE A 182 -7.89 5.72 4.88
N MET A 183 -6.82 4.98 5.19
CA MET A 183 -6.90 3.54 5.45
C MET A 183 -7.75 3.19 6.68
N SER A 184 -7.63 3.98 7.74
CA SER A 184 -8.43 3.79 8.95
C SER A 184 -9.92 4.02 8.68
N CYS A 185 -10.26 5.03 7.88
CA CYS A 185 -11.63 5.30 7.46
C CYS A 185 -12.21 4.14 6.63
N VAL A 186 -11.47 3.69 5.62
CA VAL A 186 -11.86 2.54 4.78
C VAL A 186 -12.12 1.29 5.62
N ARG A 187 -11.22 0.98 6.56
CA ARG A 187 -11.39 -0.16 7.46
C ARG A 187 -12.64 -0.04 8.32
N SER A 188 -12.89 1.14 8.90
CA SER A 188 -14.09 1.37 9.71
C SER A 188 -15.36 1.14 8.91
N ILE A 189 -15.42 1.62 7.67
CA ILE A 189 -16.56 1.39 6.76
C ILE A 189 -16.74 -0.11 6.49
N GLN A 190 -15.66 -0.84 6.21
CA GLN A 190 -15.71 -2.28 5.96
C GLN A 190 -16.21 -3.06 7.19
N GLN A 191 -15.80 -2.67 8.39
CA GLN A 191 -16.24 -3.29 9.64
C GLN A 191 -17.74 -3.05 9.90
N LEU A 192 -18.22 -1.83 9.65
CA LEU A 192 -19.63 -1.49 9.77
C LEU A 192 -20.48 -2.28 8.77
N ALA A 193 -20.05 -2.34 7.51
CA ALA A 193 -20.74 -3.13 6.48
C ALA A 193 -20.79 -4.63 6.83
N ALA A 194 -19.69 -5.19 7.35
CA ALA A 194 -19.64 -6.57 7.80
C ALA A 194 -20.59 -6.83 8.98
N LYS A 195 -20.60 -5.94 9.99
CA LYS A 195 -21.49 -6.04 11.15
C LYS A 195 -22.96 -5.98 10.72
N GLN A 196 -23.31 -5.03 9.85
CA GLN A 196 -24.67 -4.91 9.33
C GLN A 196 -25.10 -6.15 8.55
N SER A 197 -24.23 -6.73 7.72
CA SER A 197 -24.55 -7.96 6.98
C SER A 197 -24.79 -9.16 7.91
N ALA A 198 -24.06 -9.25 9.02
CA ALA A 198 -24.25 -10.30 10.02
C ALA A 198 -25.56 -10.11 10.81
N GLU A 199 -25.90 -8.87 11.18
CA GLU A 199 -27.19 -8.56 11.83
C GLU A 199 -28.39 -8.87 10.91
N LEU A 200 -28.27 -8.61 9.61
CA LEU A 200 -29.28 -8.97 8.61
C LEU A 200 -29.45 -10.49 8.45
N ASP A 201 -28.35 -11.26 8.41
CA ASP A 201 -28.40 -12.72 8.34
C ASP A 201 -29.01 -13.35 9.61
N MET A 202 -28.67 -12.80 10.78
CA MET A 202 -29.27 -13.24 12.05
C MET A 202 -30.78 -12.96 12.12
N THR A 203 -31.20 -11.77 11.68
CA THR A 203 -32.63 -11.44 11.65
C THR A 203 -33.38 -12.29 10.64
N ALA A 204 -32.83 -12.53 9.45
CA ALA A 204 -33.42 -13.41 8.43
C ALA A 204 -33.66 -14.83 8.97
N LYS A 205 -32.65 -15.44 9.63
CA LYS A 205 -32.78 -16.76 10.26
C LYS A 205 -33.87 -16.80 11.34
N SER A 206 -33.97 -15.75 12.16
CA SER A 206 -35.03 -15.66 13.17
C SER A 206 -36.43 -15.57 12.55
N TRP A 207 -36.59 -14.89 11.41
CA TRP A 207 -37.86 -14.85 10.69
C TRP A 207 -38.23 -16.22 10.11
N ASP A 208 -37.26 -16.93 9.55
CA ASP A 208 -37.47 -18.29 9.01
C ASP A 208 -37.90 -19.28 10.10
N GLU A 209 -37.27 -19.23 11.27
CA GLU A 209 -37.65 -20.05 12.44
C GLU A 209 -39.08 -19.74 12.92
N GLN A 210 -39.45 -18.45 13.00
CA GLN A 210 -40.81 -18.05 13.38
C GLN A 210 -41.85 -18.50 12.37
N ILE A 211 -41.58 -18.38 11.06
CA ILE A 211 -42.49 -18.84 9.99
C ILE A 211 -42.64 -20.36 10.02
N ALA A 212 -41.56 -21.11 10.26
CA ALA A 212 -41.61 -22.56 10.42
C ALA A 212 -42.50 -22.98 11.59
N ALA A 213 -42.33 -22.35 12.76
CA ALA A 213 -43.16 -22.60 13.94
C ALA A 213 -44.65 -22.29 13.71
N LEU A 214 -44.97 -21.19 13.00
CA LEU A 214 -46.34 -20.84 12.64
C LEU A 214 -46.97 -21.86 11.67
N ARG A 215 -46.20 -22.37 10.70
CA ARG A 215 -46.66 -23.42 9.78
C ARG A 215 -46.97 -24.72 10.51
N GLU A 216 -46.10 -25.14 11.42
CA GLU A 216 -46.33 -26.35 12.23
C GLU A 216 -47.58 -26.21 13.11
N GLY A 217 -47.76 -25.06 13.78
CA GLY A 217 -48.96 -24.78 14.56
C GLY A 217 -50.25 -24.82 13.73
N ALA A 218 -50.26 -24.25 12.53
CA ALA A 218 -51.41 -24.28 11.63
C ALA A 218 -51.72 -25.69 11.09
N VAL A 219 -50.70 -26.52 10.85
CA VAL A 219 -50.87 -27.92 10.44
C VAL A 219 -51.46 -28.77 11.57
N ILE A 220 -51.09 -28.50 12.83
CA ILE A 220 -51.68 -29.18 13.99
C ILE A 220 -53.16 -28.82 14.13
N ASP A 221 -53.51 -27.54 14.02
CA ASP A 221 -54.89 -27.06 14.17
C ASP A 221 -55.83 -27.61 13.06
N THR A 222 -55.34 -27.69 11.82
CA THR A 222 -56.08 -28.30 10.70
C THR A 222 -56.33 -29.80 10.88
N ARG A 223 -55.36 -30.57 11.39
CA ARG A 223 -55.58 -31.99 11.76
C ARG A 223 -56.63 -32.15 12.84
N HIS A 224 -56.58 -31.31 13.89
CA HIS A 224 -57.53 -31.36 15.00
C HIS A 224 -58.96 -30.94 14.59
N GLY A 225 -59.09 -30.11 13.55
CA GLY A 225 -60.37 -29.78 12.94
C GLY A 225 -60.96 -30.95 12.15
N ASP A 226 -60.13 -31.63 11.34
CA ASP A 226 -60.57 -32.76 10.50
C ASP A 226 -60.99 -33.99 11.34
N ASP A 227 -60.24 -34.28 12.41
CA ASP A 227 -60.59 -35.34 13.37
C ASP A 227 -61.94 -35.07 14.06
N ARG A 228 -62.20 -33.80 14.45
CA ARG A 228 -63.50 -33.41 15.04
C ARG A 228 -64.67 -33.53 14.05
N VAL A 229 -64.46 -33.19 12.78
CA VAL A 229 -65.49 -33.34 11.74
C VAL A 229 -65.78 -34.81 11.46
N ARG A 230 -64.75 -35.66 11.45
CA ARG A 230 -64.89 -37.12 11.34
C ARG A 230 -65.65 -37.73 12.51
N ASP A 231 -65.32 -37.35 13.75
CA ASP A 231 -66.04 -37.84 14.93
C ASP A 231 -67.52 -37.46 14.89
N LEU A 232 -67.84 -36.21 14.50
CA LEU A 232 -69.23 -35.76 14.35
C LEU A 232 -69.99 -36.47 13.21
N ALA A 233 -69.29 -36.92 12.16
CA ALA A 233 -69.90 -37.70 11.08
C ALA A 233 -70.23 -39.14 11.52
N HIS A 234 -69.48 -39.72 12.46
CA HIS A 234 -69.76 -41.05 13.02
C HIS A 234 -70.99 -41.09 13.93
N PHE A 235 -71.37 -39.98 14.56
CA PHE A 235 -72.57 -39.88 15.41
C PHE A 235 -73.89 -39.65 14.65
N ARG A 236 -73.86 -39.57 13.31
CA ARG A 236 -75.02 -39.21 12.48
C ARG A 236 -75.69 -40.35 11.71
N ASN A 237 -75.28 -41.60 11.95
CA ASN A 237 -75.94 -42.82 11.48
C ASN A 237 -76.51 -43.61 12.67
#